data_AF-A0A3E0NSS8-F1
#
_entry.id   AF-A0A3E0NSS8-F1
#
_cell.length_a   1.000
_cell.length_b   1.000
_cell.length_c   1.000
_cell.angle_alpha   90.00
_cell.angle_beta   90.00
_cell.angle_gamma   90.00
#
_symmetry.space_group_name_H-M   'P 1'
#
loop_
_entity.id
_entity.type
_entity.pdbx_description
1 polymer ?
#
loop_
_entity_poly.entity_id
_entity_poly.type
_entity_poly.pdbx_seq_one_letter_code
_entity_poly.pdbx_strand_id
1 'polypeptide(L)'
;MTAKSRFGFATTLAALAATVGLAAWGAWAVACPFCSAVSLTFSEEIAGSQVAVIAEMTEAPPPSDENSLDVAKAKFKVVQVLKGEQELGKKREIEAVYFGDSPVGTKFLVMGIDPPTINWSTPIAMTKRGVDYVTKTMDLPKDGPDRLVFFQEYLEDDDDMLARDAYDEFAKAPYSDVLGLADRMHHDKLIEWVQSPEIPVSRRRLYLTMLGAANRKQDIPLLEEMIKSKDRQTKGALDALVAAYLTLKGPEGMPLVEELFLKNEDAEYTDTYATIMALRFHGTEEDIIPRERLLVGLRMMLDRPKLADLVIPDLARWEDWSVVDRLVELFKTSDEESSWVRVPVINYLR
;
A
#
# COMPACT_ATOMS: atom_id res chain seq x y z
N MET A 1 12.83 86.63 -1.08
CA MET A 1 12.26 85.50 -1.85
C MET A 1 13.31 84.42 -1.92
N THR A 2 13.27 83.44 -1.02
CA THR A 2 14.12 82.24 -1.10
C THR A 2 13.52 81.14 -0.22
N ALA A 3 13.58 79.92 -0.75
CA ALA A 3 12.64 78.83 -0.51
C ALA A 3 12.92 77.98 0.74
N LYS A 4 11.85 77.27 1.13
CA LYS A 4 11.69 76.45 2.33
C LYS A 4 12.49 75.13 2.30
N SER A 5 13.02 74.86 3.48
CA SER A 5 13.13 73.60 4.25
C SER A 5 13.50 72.28 3.58
N ARG A 6 14.46 71.67 4.26
CA ARG A 6 15.21 70.45 4.01
C ARG A 6 14.66 69.29 4.87
N PHE A 7 14.89 68.07 4.36
CA PHE A 7 15.20 66.80 5.05
C PHE A 7 14.06 65.87 5.53
N GLY A 8 14.21 64.59 5.14
CA GLY A 8 13.85 63.44 5.97
C GLY A 8 13.11 62.29 5.29
N PHE A 9 13.75 61.58 4.34
CA PHE A 9 13.30 60.28 3.83
C PHE A 9 14.04 59.16 4.59
N ALA A 10 13.33 58.19 5.18
CA ALA A 10 13.81 56.81 5.39
C ALA A 10 12.69 55.88 5.94
N THR A 11 12.45 54.78 5.20
CA THR A 11 12.18 53.38 5.65
C THR A 11 10.89 53.10 6.47
N THR A 12 10.09 52.05 6.22
CA THR A 12 10.38 50.71 5.69
C THR A 12 9.09 49.93 5.34
N LEU A 13 9.21 49.05 4.34
CA LEU A 13 8.49 47.81 4.01
C LEU A 13 7.27 47.38 4.85
N ALA A 14 6.16 47.03 4.18
CA ALA A 14 5.50 45.71 4.24
C ALA A 14 4.16 45.71 3.48
N ALA A 15 4.08 44.99 2.36
CA ALA A 15 2.86 44.30 1.89
C ALA A 15 3.14 43.63 0.53
N LEU A 16 3.49 42.35 0.55
CA LEU A 16 3.27 41.50 -0.62
C LEU A 16 2.90 40.08 -0.15
N ALA A 17 1.68 39.69 -0.52
CA ALA A 17 1.22 38.36 -0.93
C ALA A 17 1.60 37.13 -0.07
N ALA A 18 0.58 36.50 0.52
CA ALA A 18 0.50 35.03 0.62
C ALA A 18 -0.96 34.59 0.90
N THR A 19 -1.83 34.72 -0.09
CA THR A 19 -3.00 33.84 -0.22
C THR A 19 -2.54 32.54 -0.88
N VAL A 20 -2.21 31.53 -0.08
CA VAL A 20 -1.95 30.16 -0.54
C VAL A 20 -2.53 29.20 0.49
N GLY A 21 -3.42 28.30 0.04
CA GLY A 21 -3.49 26.96 0.63
C GLY A 21 -4.75 26.52 1.37
N LEU A 22 -5.95 26.97 1.01
CA LEU A 22 -7.19 26.21 1.27
C LEU A 22 -7.38 25.20 0.12
N ALA A 23 -6.58 24.13 0.10
CA ALA A 23 -6.82 22.95 -0.75
C ALA A 23 -5.88 21.81 -0.35
N ALA A 24 -6.41 20.82 0.38
CA ALA A 24 -6.07 19.39 0.25
C ALA A 24 -6.65 18.59 1.44
N TRP A 25 -7.98 18.56 1.57
CA TRP A 25 -8.65 17.38 2.12
C TRP A 25 -9.11 16.54 0.95
N GLY A 26 -8.15 15.97 0.23
CA GLY A 26 -8.43 14.83 -0.61
C GLY A 26 -8.74 13.66 0.31
N ALA A 27 -9.86 12.98 0.11
CA ALA A 27 -10.02 11.63 0.62
C ALA A 27 -8.90 10.80 -0.01
N TRP A 28 -7.89 10.47 0.79
CA TRP A 28 -6.97 9.42 0.42
C TRP A 28 -7.82 8.16 0.42
N ALA A 29 -8.02 7.55 -0.75
CA ALA A 29 -8.37 6.15 -0.79
C ALA A 29 -7.25 5.46 -0.01
N VAL A 30 -7.56 5.03 1.21
CA VAL A 30 -6.60 4.37 2.08
C VAL A 30 -6.36 3.02 1.44
N ALA A 31 -5.32 2.92 0.61
CA ALA A 31 -4.78 1.63 0.18
C ALA A 31 -4.51 0.78 1.43
N CYS A 32 -4.59 -0.55 1.30
CA CYS A 32 -4.45 -1.47 2.42
C CYS A 32 -3.24 -1.07 3.30
N PRO A 33 -3.44 -0.75 4.59
CA PRO A 33 -2.42 -0.13 5.46
C PRO A 33 -1.20 -1.04 5.72
N PHE A 34 -1.23 -2.24 5.16
CA PHE A 34 -0.31 -3.33 5.38
C PHE A 34 0.56 -3.64 4.15
N CYS A 35 0.20 -3.21 2.95
CA CYS A 35 0.90 -3.64 1.75
C CYS A 35 2.22 -2.90 1.53
N SER A 36 3.27 -3.64 1.15
CA SER A 36 4.57 -3.08 0.73
C SER A 36 4.43 -2.21 -0.53
N ALA A 37 5.47 -1.43 -0.88
CA ALA A 37 5.49 -0.56 -2.06
C ALA A 37 4.84 -1.23 -3.28
N VAL A 38 3.64 -0.76 -3.63
CA VAL A 38 2.83 -1.34 -4.69
C VAL A 38 3.23 -0.68 -6.00
N SER A 39 3.45 -1.47 -7.05
CA SER A 39 3.63 -0.91 -8.40
C SER A 39 2.28 -0.43 -8.94
N LEU A 40 2.27 0.21 -10.11
CA LEU A 40 1.00 0.37 -10.83
C LEU A 40 0.56 -1.02 -11.31
N THR A 41 -0.72 -1.34 -11.15
CA THR A 41 -1.28 -2.55 -11.74
C THR A 41 -1.44 -2.35 -13.24
N PHE A 42 -1.52 -3.42 -14.03
CA PHE A 42 -1.78 -3.30 -15.47
C PHE A 42 -3.04 -2.48 -15.75
N SER A 43 -4.06 -2.63 -14.90
CA SER A 43 -5.31 -1.86 -15.00
C SER A 43 -5.06 -0.37 -14.85
N GLU A 44 -4.23 0.05 -13.89
CA GLU A 44 -3.88 1.45 -13.68
C GLU A 44 -2.95 1.97 -14.79
N GLU A 45 -1.96 1.20 -15.22
CA GLU A 45 -1.06 1.59 -16.31
C GLU A 45 -1.85 1.80 -17.62
N ILE A 46 -2.75 0.86 -17.95
CA ILE A 46 -3.63 0.97 -19.11
C ILE A 46 -4.61 2.13 -18.92
N ALA A 47 -5.18 2.32 -17.71
CA ALA A 47 -6.04 3.46 -17.42
C ALA A 47 -5.33 4.81 -17.57
N GLY A 48 -4.04 4.88 -17.22
CA GLY A 48 -3.19 6.06 -17.36
C GLY A 48 -2.72 6.35 -18.78
N SER A 49 -2.68 5.35 -19.66
CA SER A 49 -2.30 5.51 -21.07
C SER A 49 -3.44 6.06 -21.95
N GLN A 50 -3.11 6.61 -23.12
CA GLN A 50 -4.13 6.98 -24.14
C GLN A 50 -4.42 5.84 -25.10
N VAL A 51 -3.44 4.96 -25.35
CA VAL A 51 -3.56 3.78 -26.21
C VAL A 51 -2.90 2.59 -25.53
N ALA A 52 -3.53 1.42 -25.56
CA ALA A 52 -2.93 0.16 -25.09
C ALA A 52 -3.27 -0.96 -26.06
N VAL A 53 -2.26 -1.72 -26.45
CA VAL A 53 -2.38 -2.79 -27.45
C VAL A 53 -1.64 -4.05 -27.02
N ILE A 54 -2.12 -5.19 -27.47
CA ILE A 54 -1.30 -6.39 -27.59
C ILE A 54 -0.72 -6.39 -29.00
N ALA A 55 0.61 -6.46 -29.09
CA ALA A 55 1.33 -6.45 -30.35
C ALA A 55 2.31 -7.62 -30.43
N GLU A 56 2.41 -8.24 -31.60
CA GLU A 56 3.35 -9.32 -31.89
C GLU A 56 4.60 -8.75 -32.53
N MET A 57 5.78 -9.09 -32.01
CA MET A 57 7.04 -8.61 -32.59
C MET A 57 7.28 -9.28 -33.95
N THR A 58 7.45 -8.47 -34.99
CA THR A 58 7.72 -8.93 -36.36
C THR A 58 9.19 -8.77 -36.75
N GLU A 59 9.89 -7.82 -36.13
CA GLU A 59 11.31 -7.55 -36.37
C GLU A 59 11.98 -7.15 -35.05
N ALA A 60 13.02 -7.89 -34.66
CA ALA A 60 13.84 -7.58 -33.48
C ALA A 60 14.63 -6.27 -33.69
N PRO A 61 15.03 -5.58 -32.62
CA PRO A 61 15.82 -4.36 -32.78
C PRO A 61 17.16 -4.70 -33.46
N PRO A 62 17.67 -3.82 -34.34
CA PRO A 62 19.00 -4.02 -34.91
C PRO A 62 20.06 -4.04 -33.79
N PRO A 63 21.21 -4.69 -34.02
CA PRO A 63 22.32 -4.64 -33.08
C PRO A 63 22.64 -3.20 -32.70
N SER A 64 22.82 -2.94 -31.41
CA SER A 64 23.19 -1.60 -30.91
C SER A 64 24.53 -1.17 -31.52
N ASP A 65 24.53 -0.02 -32.21
CA ASP A 65 25.76 0.65 -32.63
C ASP A 65 26.26 1.53 -31.49
N GLU A 66 27.42 1.17 -30.90
CA GLU A 66 28.04 1.91 -29.79
C GLU A 66 28.34 3.39 -30.14
N ASN A 67 28.35 3.75 -31.43
CA ASN A 67 28.62 5.11 -31.89
C ASN A 67 27.34 5.91 -32.20
N SER A 68 26.16 5.31 -32.08
CA SER A 68 24.87 5.98 -32.35
C SER A 68 24.19 6.40 -31.04
N LEU A 69 23.65 7.61 -31.03
CA LEU A 69 22.75 8.07 -29.97
C LEU A 69 21.30 7.57 -30.15
N ASP A 70 20.99 6.96 -31.30
CA ASP A 70 19.66 6.45 -31.59
C ASP A 70 19.42 5.11 -30.89
N VAL A 71 18.37 5.05 -30.07
CA VAL A 71 17.97 3.83 -29.37
C VAL A 71 17.30 2.88 -30.35
N ALA A 72 17.82 1.65 -30.45
CA ALA A 72 17.30 0.63 -31.35
C ALA A 72 15.83 0.31 -31.03
N LYS A 73 15.01 0.24 -32.09
CA LYS A 73 13.58 -0.05 -32.01
C LYS A 73 13.27 -1.38 -32.67
N ALA A 74 12.35 -2.11 -32.07
CA ALA A 74 11.72 -3.28 -32.68
C ALA A 74 10.43 -2.88 -33.41
N LYS A 75 10.05 -3.68 -34.40
CA LYS A 75 8.76 -3.52 -35.10
C LYS A 75 7.76 -4.53 -34.60
N PHE A 76 6.54 -4.06 -34.40
CA PHE A 76 5.44 -4.87 -33.89
C PHE A 76 4.20 -4.70 -34.76
N LYS A 77 3.45 -5.79 -34.90
CA LYS A 77 2.12 -5.80 -35.49
C LYS A 77 1.07 -5.85 -34.39
N VAL A 78 0.15 -4.89 -34.38
CA VAL A 78 -0.98 -4.85 -33.45
C VAL A 78 -1.91 -6.03 -33.76
N VAL A 79 -2.12 -6.90 -32.77
CA VAL A 79 -3.02 -8.05 -32.87
C VAL A 79 -4.33 -7.82 -32.12
N GLN A 80 -4.32 -6.96 -31.11
CA GLN A 80 -5.51 -6.59 -30.33
C GLN A 80 -5.35 -5.17 -29.77
N VAL A 81 -6.43 -4.41 -29.77
CA VAL A 81 -6.48 -3.09 -29.13
C VAL A 81 -7.26 -3.24 -27.83
N LEU A 82 -6.62 -2.88 -26.71
CA LEU A 82 -7.22 -2.90 -25.38
C LEU A 82 -7.86 -1.55 -25.05
N LYS A 83 -7.25 -0.45 -25.53
CA LYS A 83 -7.71 0.92 -25.32
C LYS A 83 -7.23 1.83 -26.45
N GLY A 84 -8.03 2.84 -26.79
CA GLY A 84 -7.61 3.93 -27.68
C GLY A 84 -7.73 3.65 -29.18
N GLU A 85 -8.80 2.95 -29.61
CA GLU A 85 -9.04 2.61 -31.04
C GLU A 85 -9.12 3.88 -31.92
N GLN A 86 -9.69 4.97 -31.40
CA GLN A 86 -9.83 6.23 -32.16
C GLN A 86 -8.47 6.91 -32.36
N GLU A 87 -7.65 6.92 -31.31
CA GLU A 87 -6.32 7.51 -31.25
C GLU A 87 -5.33 6.72 -32.12
N LEU A 88 -5.45 5.39 -32.14
CA LEU A 88 -4.65 4.51 -32.99
C LEU A 88 -5.05 4.61 -34.47
N GLY A 89 -6.34 4.81 -34.75
CA GLY A 89 -6.90 4.86 -36.09
C GLY A 89 -6.62 3.58 -36.89
N LYS A 90 -6.09 3.73 -38.11
CA LYS A 90 -5.78 2.58 -39.00
C LYS A 90 -4.36 2.03 -38.83
N LYS A 91 -3.56 2.58 -37.92
CA LYS A 91 -2.19 2.07 -37.68
C LYS A 91 -2.27 0.66 -37.09
N ARG A 92 -1.57 -0.28 -37.70
CA ARG A 92 -1.45 -1.67 -37.23
C ARG A 92 -0.01 -2.15 -37.13
N GLU A 93 0.94 -1.29 -37.47
CA GLU A 93 2.37 -1.49 -37.27
C GLU A 93 2.87 -0.36 -36.39
N ILE A 94 3.66 -0.71 -35.37
CA ILE A 94 4.22 0.24 -34.40
C ILE A 94 5.71 -0.06 -34.20
N GLU A 95 6.46 0.96 -33.82
CA GLU A 95 7.87 0.85 -33.45
C GLU A 95 8.05 1.33 -32.02
N ALA A 96 8.68 0.51 -31.19
CA ALA A 96 8.93 0.82 -29.79
C ALA A 96 10.36 0.43 -29.41
N VAL A 97 10.92 1.18 -28.46
CA VAL A 97 12.24 0.89 -27.90
C VAL A 97 12.17 -0.42 -27.11
N TYR A 98 13.02 -1.37 -27.45
CA TYR A 98 13.05 -2.68 -26.81
C TYR A 98 14.49 -3.11 -26.55
N PHE A 99 14.78 -3.50 -25.30
CA PHE A 99 16.11 -3.87 -24.84
C PHE A 99 16.25 -5.36 -24.52
N GLY A 100 15.18 -6.14 -24.68
CA GLY A 100 15.19 -7.57 -24.38
C GLY A 100 15.62 -8.43 -25.57
N ASP A 101 15.59 -9.75 -25.35
CA ASP A 101 16.07 -10.78 -26.27
C ASP A 101 14.96 -11.77 -26.68
N SER A 102 13.68 -11.42 -26.44
CA SER A 102 12.56 -12.29 -26.80
C SER A 102 12.56 -12.58 -28.30
N PRO A 103 12.13 -13.78 -28.74
CA PRO A 103 12.09 -14.13 -30.15
C PRO A 103 11.00 -13.36 -30.90
N VAL A 104 11.20 -13.18 -32.21
CA VAL A 104 10.14 -12.75 -33.14
C VAL A 104 8.94 -13.68 -33.02
N GLY A 105 7.73 -13.12 -33.05
CA GLY A 105 6.48 -13.82 -32.76
C GLY A 105 6.04 -13.75 -31.29
N THR A 106 6.89 -13.24 -30.38
CA THR A 106 6.48 -12.97 -28.99
C THR A 106 5.45 -11.84 -28.96
N LYS A 107 4.44 -11.97 -28.09
CA LYS A 107 3.42 -10.94 -27.86
C LYS A 107 3.81 -10.05 -26.71
N PHE A 108 3.46 -8.78 -26.83
CA PHE A 108 3.79 -7.75 -25.86
C PHE A 108 2.57 -6.90 -25.54
N LEU A 109 2.48 -6.45 -24.28
CA LEU A 109 1.67 -5.29 -23.93
C LEU A 109 2.48 -4.04 -24.24
N VAL A 110 1.91 -3.15 -25.04
CA VAL A 110 2.53 -1.86 -25.40
C VAL A 110 1.53 -0.75 -25.16
N MET A 111 1.94 0.26 -24.41
CA MET A 111 1.11 1.40 -24.04
C MET A 111 1.65 2.67 -24.69
N GLY A 112 0.78 3.63 -24.95
CA GLY A 112 1.07 4.81 -25.73
C GLY A 112 0.44 6.06 -25.15
N ILE A 113 1.18 7.16 -25.20
CA ILE A 113 0.73 8.49 -24.75
C ILE A 113 0.89 9.55 -25.86
N ASP A 114 0.36 10.75 -25.63
CA ASP A 114 0.51 11.94 -26.49
C ASP A 114 0.02 11.81 -27.96
N PRO A 115 -1.23 11.39 -28.21
CA PRO A 115 -1.79 11.41 -29.57
C PRO A 115 -1.78 12.85 -30.16
N PRO A 116 -1.60 13.03 -31.50
CA PRO A 116 -1.69 12.01 -32.55
C PRO A 116 -0.37 11.28 -32.85
N THR A 117 0.76 11.75 -32.31
CA THR A 117 2.08 11.12 -32.45
C THR A 117 2.37 10.31 -31.21
N ILE A 118 1.87 9.08 -31.19
CA ILE A 118 1.91 8.21 -30.02
C ILE A 118 3.36 7.90 -29.61
N ASN A 119 3.71 8.25 -28.38
CA ASN A 119 4.95 7.86 -27.71
C ASN A 119 4.73 6.51 -27.02
N TRP A 120 5.34 5.45 -27.54
CA TRP A 120 5.19 4.09 -27.03
C TRP A 120 6.11 3.82 -25.82
N SER A 121 5.56 3.12 -24.83
CA SER A 121 6.30 2.59 -23.69
C SER A 121 7.28 1.50 -24.12
N THR A 122 8.20 1.13 -23.23
CA THR A 122 8.97 -0.10 -23.38
C THR A 122 7.98 -1.29 -23.39
N PRO A 123 8.00 -2.16 -24.42
CA PRO A 123 7.11 -3.31 -24.51
C PRO A 123 7.33 -4.31 -23.38
N ILE A 124 6.25 -4.80 -22.78
CA ILE A 124 6.26 -5.83 -21.73
C ILE A 124 5.97 -7.18 -22.39
N ALA A 125 6.92 -8.12 -22.34
CA ALA A 125 6.75 -9.44 -22.94
C ALA A 125 5.68 -10.24 -22.20
N MET A 126 4.77 -10.87 -22.94
CA MET A 126 3.61 -11.59 -22.39
C MET A 126 3.67 -13.07 -22.76
N THR A 127 3.42 -13.93 -21.78
CA THR A 127 3.05 -15.33 -22.06
C THR A 127 1.67 -15.37 -22.71
N LYS A 128 1.28 -16.52 -23.28
CA LYS A 128 -0.10 -16.71 -23.75
C LYS A 128 -1.12 -16.47 -22.62
N ARG A 129 -0.81 -16.94 -21.40
CA ARG A 129 -1.65 -16.71 -20.22
C ARG A 129 -1.69 -15.24 -19.83
N GLY A 130 -0.58 -14.52 -19.93
CA GLY A 130 -0.52 -13.07 -19.70
C GLY A 130 -1.40 -12.26 -20.64
N VAL A 131 -1.45 -12.61 -21.93
CA VAL A 131 -2.36 -11.97 -22.89
C VAL A 131 -3.82 -12.21 -22.51
N ASP A 132 -4.18 -13.45 -22.17
CA ASP A 132 -5.54 -13.80 -21.76
C ASP A 132 -5.92 -13.10 -20.44
N TYR A 133 -4.99 -13.01 -19.49
CA TYR A 133 -5.14 -12.33 -18.20
C TYR A 133 -5.44 -10.84 -18.39
N VAL A 134 -4.55 -10.09 -19.05
CA VAL A 134 -4.73 -8.64 -19.26
C VAL A 134 -5.99 -8.35 -20.05
N THR A 135 -6.32 -9.18 -21.04
CA THR A 135 -7.57 -9.03 -21.81
C THR A 135 -8.79 -9.12 -20.89
N LYS A 136 -8.87 -10.13 -20.01
CA LYS A 136 -9.99 -10.28 -19.07
C LYS A 136 -10.03 -9.16 -18.05
N THR A 137 -8.89 -8.66 -17.61
CA THR A 137 -8.80 -7.54 -16.68
C THR A 137 -9.48 -6.28 -17.21
N MET A 138 -9.50 -6.07 -18.53
CA MET A 138 -10.20 -4.94 -19.16
C MET A 138 -11.73 -5.00 -19.04
N ASP A 139 -12.28 -6.20 -18.85
CA ASP A 139 -13.73 -6.43 -18.72
C ASP A 139 -14.21 -6.40 -17.26
N LEU A 140 -13.29 -6.30 -16.30
CA LEU A 140 -13.62 -6.28 -14.88
C LEU A 140 -14.18 -4.92 -14.44
N PRO A 141 -15.00 -4.88 -13.37
CA PRO A 141 -15.31 -3.64 -12.67
C PRO A 141 -14.03 -2.90 -12.26
N LYS A 142 -14.10 -1.57 -12.18
CA LYS A 142 -12.96 -0.72 -11.80
C LYS A 142 -12.44 -1.05 -10.39
N ASP A 143 -13.35 -1.30 -9.47
CA ASP A 143 -13.12 -1.57 -8.05
C ASP A 143 -14.18 -2.56 -7.54
N GLY A 144 -14.08 -2.94 -6.26
CA GLY A 144 -15.08 -3.76 -5.59
C GLY A 144 -14.74 -5.24 -5.44
N PRO A 145 -15.49 -5.97 -4.60
CA PRO A 145 -15.24 -7.38 -4.31
C PRO A 145 -15.27 -8.31 -5.54
N ASP A 146 -16.11 -8.02 -6.54
CA ASP A 146 -16.23 -8.84 -7.74
C ASP A 146 -14.96 -8.84 -8.59
N ARG A 147 -14.23 -7.72 -8.56
CA ARG A 147 -12.90 -7.61 -9.17
C ARG A 147 -11.89 -8.52 -8.46
N LEU A 148 -11.93 -8.55 -7.12
CA LEU A 148 -11.01 -9.37 -6.32
C LEU A 148 -11.25 -10.88 -6.46
N VAL A 149 -12.47 -11.30 -6.80
CA VAL A 149 -12.75 -12.71 -7.14
C VAL A 149 -11.89 -13.18 -8.31
N PHE A 150 -11.63 -12.32 -9.30
CA PHE A 150 -10.75 -12.66 -10.41
C PHE A 150 -9.29 -12.77 -9.97
N PHE A 151 -8.78 -11.75 -9.26
CA PHE A 151 -7.37 -11.70 -8.90
C PHE A 151 -6.94 -12.77 -7.89
N GLN A 152 -7.84 -13.26 -7.02
CA GLN A 152 -7.46 -14.31 -6.07
C GLN A 152 -7.06 -15.63 -6.75
N GLU A 153 -7.51 -15.86 -7.99
CA GLU A 153 -7.13 -17.05 -8.76
C GLU A 153 -5.64 -17.04 -9.17
N TYR A 154 -5.03 -15.86 -9.13
CA TYR A 154 -3.66 -15.63 -9.59
C TYR A 154 -2.70 -15.31 -8.45
N LEU A 155 -3.16 -15.30 -7.19
CA LEU A 155 -2.26 -15.23 -6.04
C LEU A 155 -1.40 -16.51 -6.01
N GLU A 156 -0.08 -16.32 -5.93
CA GLU A 156 0.93 -17.40 -6.02
C GLU A 156 0.88 -18.19 -7.34
N ASP A 157 0.50 -17.55 -8.45
CA ASP A 157 0.59 -18.16 -9.79
C ASP A 157 2.05 -18.43 -10.21
N ASP A 158 2.29 -19.52 -10.95
CA ASP A 158 3.59 -19.87 -11.53
C ASP A 158 4.10 -18.82 -12.54
N ASP A 159 3.19 -18.06 -13.15
CA ASP A 159 3.54 -16.87 -13.94
C ASP A 159 3.70 -15.67 -13.01
N ASP A 160 4.97 -15.39 -12.66
CA ASP A 160 5.40 -14.30 -11.77
C ASP A 160 4.73 -12.95 -12.08
N MET A 161 4.46 -12.66 -13.35
CA MET A 161 3.84 -11.40 -13.77
C MET A 161 2.39 -11.32 -13.27
N LEU A 162 1.63 -12.42 -13.39
CA LEU A 162 0.24 -12.52 -12.96
C LEU A 162 0.18 -12.50 -11.43
N ALA A 163 1.07 -13.24 -10.76
CA ALA A 163 1.12 -13.27 -9.30
C ALA A 163 1.43 -11.90 -8.68
N ARG A 164 2.32 -11.12 -9.30
CA ARG A 164 2.66 -9.77 -8.84
C ARG A 164 1.50 -8.79 -9.07
N ASP A 165 0.92 -8.77 -10.26
CA ASP A 165 -0.20 -7.87 -10.57
C ASP A 165 -1.43 -8.18 -9.68
N ALA A 166 -1.75 -9.46 -9.50
CA ALA A 166 -2.84 -9.88 -8.61
C ALA A 166 -2.61 -9.45 -7.15
N TYR A 167 -1.38 -9.59 -6.64
CA TYR A 167 -1.04 -9.08 -5.31
C TYR A 167 -1.19 -7.55 -5.24
N ASP A 168 -0.74 -6.82 -6.26
CA ASP A 168 -0.81 -5.36 -6.30
C ASP A 168 -2.28 -4.85 -6.38
N GLU A 169 -3.16 -5.57 -7.06
CA GLU A 169 -4.60 -5.31 -7.11
C GLU A 169 -5.25 -5.47 -5.73
N PHE A 170 -4.90 -6.53 -4.98
CA PHE A 170 -5.34 -6.66 -3.58
C PHE A 170 -4.73 -5.60 -2.67
N ALA A 171 -3.47 -5.26 -2.89
CA ALA A 171 -2.76 -4.29 -2.06
C ALA A 171 -3.34 -2.88 -2.12
N LYS A 172 -3.92 -2.53 -3.27
CA LYS A 172 -4.57 -1.24 -3.50
C LYS A 172 -6.06 -1.23 -3.19
N ALA A 173 -6.68 -2.40 -3.12
CA ALA A 173 -8.09 -2.50 -2.82
C ALA A 173 -8.41 -1.87 -1.44
N PRO A 174 -9.47 -1.06 -1.34
CA PRO A 174 -10.01 -0.64 -0.05
C PRO A 174 -10.34 -1.86 0.82
N TYR A 175 -10.15 -1.75 2.13
CA TYR A 175 -10.43 -2.85 3.05
C TYR A 175 -11.90 -3.33 2.97
N SER A 176 -12.84 -2.42 2.69
CA SER A 176 -14.26 -2.76 2.45
C SER A 176 -14.47 -3.75 1.30
N ASP A 177 -13.63 -3.70 0.27
CA ASP A 177 -13.74 -4.60 -0.88
C ASP A 177 -13.23 -6.00 -0.51
N VAL A 178 -12.18 -6.05 0.32
CA VAL A 178 -11.67 -7.31 0.89
C VAL A 178 -12.72 -7.94 1.82
N LEU A 179 -13.39 -7.16 2.66
CA LEU A 179 -14.52 -7.63 3.47
C LEU A 179 -15.66 -8.20 2.61
N GLY A 180 -16.01 -7.51 1.51
CA GLY A 180 -17.04 -7.99 0.58
C GLY A 180 -16.67 -9.26 -0.19
N LEU A 181 -15.41 -9.71 -0.12
CA LEU A 181 -14.95 -10.98 -0.70
C LEU A 181 -15.12 -12.16 0.27
N ALA A 182 -15.39 -11.94 1.56
CA ALA A 182 -15.33 -12.94 2.64
C ALA A 182 -15.90 -14.34 2.27
N ASP A 183 -17.14 -14.39 1.79
CA ASP A 183 -17.84 -15.65 1.45
C ASP A 183 -17.28 -16.38 0.22
N ARG A 184 -16.44 -15.70 -0.57
CA ARG A 184 -15.87 -16.18 -1.83
C ARG A 184 -14.36 -16.40 -1.78
N MET A 185 -13.73 -16.16 -0.63
CA MET A 185 -12.29 -16.37 -0.47
C MET A 185 -11.93 -17.86 -0.50
N HIS A 186 -10.81 -18.17 -1.14
CA HIS A 186 -10.17 -19.50 -1.08
C HIS A 186 -9.50 -19.75 0.27
N HIS A 187 -10.32 -19.87 1.32
CA HIS A 187 -9.87 -19.96 2.71
C HIS A 187 -8.85 -21.07 2.96
N ASP A 188 -9.06 -22.26 2.39
CA ASP A 188 -8.12 -23.39 2.58
C ASP A 188 -6.72 -23.06 2.04
N LYS A 189 -6.64 -22.36 0.89
CA LYS A 189 -5.36 -21.88 0.34
C LYS A 189 -4.73 -20.81 1.24
N LEU A 190 -5.53 -19.89 1.78
CA LEU A 190 -5.03 -18.88 2.72
C LEU A 190 -4.40 -19.52 3.96
N ILE A 191 -5.06 -20.53 4.54
CA ILE A 191 -4.55 -21.30 5.68
C ILE A 191 -3.24 -22.00 5.32
N GLU A 192 -3.14 -22.62 4.15
CA GLU A 192 -1.89 -23.23 3.67
C GLU A 192 -0.77 -22.18 3.53
N TRP A 193 -1.03 -21.06 2.87
CA TRP A 193 -0.04 -20.02 2.61
C TRP A 193 0.46 -19.32 3.86
N VAL A 194 -0.39 -19.03 4.85
CA VAL A 194 0.06 -18.35 6.09
C VAL A 194 0.97 -19.22 6.94
N GLN A 195 0.85 -20.54 6.83
CA GLN A 195 1.72 -21.52 7.51
C GLN A 195 2.98 -21.83 6.71
N SER A 196 2.98 -21.56 5.41
CA SER A 196 4.10 -21.93 4.54
C SER A 196 5.33 -21.04 4.77
N PRO A 197 6.52 -21.64 5.01
CA PRO A 197 7.76 -20.90 5.14
C PRO A 197 8.19 -20.21 3.84
N GLU A 198 7.76 -20.73 2.68
CA GLU A 198 8.16 -20.25 1.36
C GLU A 198 7.47 -18.94 0.96
N ILE A 199 6.35 -18.61 1.60
CA ILE A 199 5.60 -17.40 1.30
C ILE A 199 6.33 -16.18 1.86
N PRO A 200 6.66 -15.18 1.01
CA PRO A 200 7.29 -13.95 1.47
C PRO A 200 6.42 -13.22 2.50
N VAL A 201 7.07 -12.56 3.47
CA VAL A 201 6.38 -11.86 4.57
C VAL A 201 5.37 -10.82 4.06
N SER A 202 5.68 -10.10 2.97
CA SER A 202 4.75 -9.13 2.38
C SER A 202 3.45 -9.77 1.89
N ARG A 203 3.54 -10.93 1.22
CA ARG A 203 2.38 -11.68 0.73
C ARG A 203 1.61 -12.34 1.87
N ARG A 204 2.33 -12.92 2.84
CA ARG A 204 1.70 -13.48 4.05
C ARG A 204 0.84 -12.44 4.77
N ARG A 205 1.30 -11.19 4.84
CA ARG A 205 0.53 -10.10 5.46
C ARG A 205 -0.84 -9.93 4.82
N LEU A 206 -0.92 -9.94 3.48
CA LEU A 206 -2.20 -9.90 2.76
C LEU A 206 -3.07 -11.10 3.12
N TYR A 207 -2.52 -12.31 3.14
CA TYR A 207 -3.29 -13.52 3.43
C TYR A 207 -3.84 -13.55 4.85
N LEU A 208 -3.09 -13.04 5.83
CA LEU A 208 -3.59 -12.86 7.20
C LEU A 208 -4.74 -11.85 7.25
N THR A 209 -4.62 -10.72 6.54
CA THR A 209 -5.71 -9.74 6.41
C THR A 209 -6.96 -10.38 5.80
N MET A 210 -6.78 -11.19 4.74
CA MET A 210 -7.89 -11.93 4.12
C MET A 210 -8.51 -12.95 5.07
N LEU A 211 -7.72 -13.67 5.89
CA LEU A 211 -8.26 -14.58 6.91
C LEU A 211 -9.09 -13.84 7.97
N GLY A 212 -8.62 -12.66 8.41
CA GLY A 212 -9.40 -11.78 9.29
C GLY A 212 -10.75 -11.41 8.66
N ALA A 213 -10.72 -10.94 7.40
CA ALA A 213 -11.91 -10.55 6.65
C ALA A 213 -12.88 -11.72 6.36
N ALA A 214 -12.36 -12.94 6.15
CA ALA A 214 -13.17 -14.15 6.00
C ALA A 214 -13.94 -14.52 7.28
N ASN A 215 -13.54 -13.97 8.42
CA ASN A 215 -14.23 -14.03 9.71
C ASN A 215 -14.58 -15.45 10.19
N ARG A 216 -13.66 -16.41 10.03
CA ARG A 216 -13.86 -17.80 10.45
C ARG A 216 -13.25 -18.05 11.83
N LYS A 217 -14.07 -18.05 12.88
CA LYS A 217 -13.63 -18.28 14.28
C LYS A 217 -12.85 -19.58 14.51
N GLN A 218 -12.97 -20.56 13.61
CA GLN A 218 -12.20 -21.81 13.67
C GLN A 218 -10.69 -21.59 13.52
N ASP A 219 -10.25 -20.45 12.98
CA ASP A 219 -8.84 -20.14 12.73
C ASP A 219 -8.14 -19.58 13.98
N ILE A 220 -8.90 -19.17 15.00
CA ILE A 220 -8.38 -18.56 16.23
C ILE A 220 -7.24 -19.39 16.87
N PRO A 221 -7.36 -20.72 17.05
CA PRO A 221 -6.29 -21.52 17.66
C PRO A 221 -4.97 -21.45 16.88
N LEU A 222 -5.05 -21.48 15.54
CA LEU A 222 -3.87 -21.38 14.66
C LEU A 222 -3.19 -20.01 14.83
N LEU A 223 -3.97 -18.92 14.76
CA LEU A 223 -3.41 -17.57 14.89
C LEU A 223 -2.81 -17.34 16.29
N GLU A 224 -3.47 -17.85 17.35
CA GLU A 224 -2.92 -17.81 18.71
C GLU A 224 -1.59 -18.56 18.83
N GLU A 225 -1.46 -19.73 18.20
CA GLU A 225 -0.23 -20.52 18.19
C GLU A 225 0.89 -19.75 17.47
N MET A 226 0.60 -19.19 16.29
CA MET A 226 1.57 -18.40 15.53
C MET A 226 2.04 -17.17 16.33
N ILE A 227 1.12 -16.45 17.00
CA ILE A 227 1.45 -15.29 17.85
C ILE A 227 2.39 -15.68 19.00
N LYS A 228 2.16 -16.84 19.61
CA LYS A 228 2.97 -17.35 20.74
C LYS A 228 4.31 -17.96 20.29
N SER A 229 4.52 -18.16 19.00
CA SER A 229 5.73 -18.78 18.47
C SER A 229 6.98 -17.94 18.77
N LYS A 230 8.09 -18.61 19.08
CA LYS A 230 9.40 -17.94 19.17
C LYS A 230 10.10 -17.86 17.82
N ASP A 231 9.61 -18.60 16.83
CA ASP A 231 10.17 -18.60 15.49
C ASP A 231 9.79 -17.31 14.74
N ARG A 232 10.82 -16.59 14.29
CA ARG A 232 10.68 -15.30 13.58
C ARG A 232 9.97 -15.47 12.25
N GLN A 233 10.19 -16.60 11.58
CA GLN A 233 9.53 -16.88 10.32
C GLN A 233 8.05 -17.11 10.55
N THR A 234 7.65 -17.94 11.51
CA THR A 234 6.24 -18.19 11.88
C THR A 234 5.52 -16.89 12.29
N LYS A 235 6.18 -16.03 13.07
CA LYS A 235 5.68 -14.69 13.46
C LYS A 235 5.77 -13.63 12.36
N GLY A 236 6.15 -13.99 11.14
CA GLY A 236 6.24 -13.05 10.02
C GLY A 236 4.91 -12.32 9.79
N ALA A 237 4.98 -11.01 9.52
CA ALA A 237 3.82 -10.13 9.39
C ALA A 237 2.94 -10.08 10.65
N LEU A 238 3.57 -9.98 11.82
CA LEU A 238 2.91 -9.97 13.13
C LEU A 238 1.78 -8.94 13.24
N ASP A 239 1.89 -7.81 12.54
CA ASP A 239 0.87 -6.77 12.50
C ASP A 239 -0.45 -7.29 11.95
N ALA A 240 -0.45 -7.89 10.75
CA ALA A 240 -1.66 -8.49 10.19
C ALA A 240 -2.07 -9.77 10.94
N LEU A 241 -1.12 -10.52 11.51
CA LEU A 241 -1.43 -11.71 12.31
C LEU A 241 -2.22 -11.34 13.57
N VAL A 242 -1.75 -10.33 14.31
CA VAL A 242 -2.47 -9.80 15.49
C VAL A 242 -3.79 -9.17 15.07
N ALA A 243 -3.82 -8.41 13.98
CA ALA A 243 -5.05 -7.80 13.49
C ALA A 243 -6.11 -8.88 13.18
N ALA A 244 -5.76 -9.91 12.41
CA ALA A 244 -6.66 -11.02 12.08
C ALA A 244 -7.14 -11.77 13.33
N TYR A 245 -6.24 -12.08 14.26
CA TYR A 245 -6.60 -12.71 15.53
C TYR A 245 -7.62 -11.87 16.32
N LEU A 246 -7.39 -10.56 16.41
CA LEU A 246 -8.27 -9.62 17.10
C LEU A 246 -9.61 -9.42 16.38
N THR A 247 -9.65 -9.44 15.04
CA THR A 247 -10.90 -9.45 14.26
C THR A 247 -11.75 -10.67 14.63
N LEU A 248 -11.14 -11.85 14.74
CA LEU A 248 -11.86 -13.10 15.04
C LEU A 248 -12.24 -13.24 16.52
N LYS A 249 -11.35 -12.86 17.43
CA LYS A 249 -11.51 -13.03 18.89
C LYS A 249 -12.22 -11.84 19.55
N GLY A 250 -12.17 -10.67 18.93
CA GLY A 250 -12.68 -9.41 19.47
C GLY A 250 -11.95 -8.99 20.74
N PRO A 251 -12.63 -8.28 21.67
CA PRO A 251 -11.98 -7.71 22.86
C PRO A 251 -11.38 -8.76 23.81
N GLU A 252 -11.85 -10.00 23.76
CA GLU A 252 -11.31 -11.13 24.54
C GLU A 252 -9.90 -11.54 24.09
N GLY A 253 -9.48 -11.15 22.88
CA GLY A 253 -8.14 -11.43 22.38
C GLY A 253 -7.06 -10.48 22.91
N MET A 254 -7.44 -9.28 23.31
CA MET A 254 -6.53 -8.22 23.75
C MET A 254 -5.56 -8.63 24.87
N PRO A 255 -5.97 -9.37 25.92
CA PRO A 255 -5.06 -9.76 26.99
C PRO A 255 -3.82 -10.51 26.48
N LEU A 256 -3.97 -11.38 25.48
CA LEU A 256 -2.82 -12.15 24.95
C LEU A 256 -1.75 -11.23 24.37
N VAL A 257 -2.15 -10.29 23.52
CA VAL A 257 -1.21 -9.41 22.81
C VAL A 257 -0.65 -8.32 23.71
N GLU A 258 -1.42 -7.91 24.72
CA GLU A 258 -0.94 -7.01 25.77
C GLU A 258 0.16 -7.66 26.60
N GLU A 259 -0.05 -8.89 27.08
CA GLU A 259 0.95 -9.60 27.87
C GLU A 259 2.21 -9.89 27.06
N LEU A 260 2.09 -10.27 25.79
CA LEU A 260 3.25 -10.66 24.98
C LEU A 260 4.08 -9.47 24.48
N PHE A 261 3.43 -8.37 24.09
CA PHE A 261 4.09 -7.32 23.29
C PHE A 261 4.00 -5.92 23.88
N LEU A 262 2.98 -5.62 24.71
CA LEU A 262 2.80 -4.27 25.24
C LEU A 262 3.36 -4.13 26.66
N LYS A 263 2.95 -5.00 27.58
CA LYS A 263 3.41 -5.02 28.98
C LYS A 263 4.80 -5.62 29.13
N ASN A 264 5.17 -6.53 28.23
CA ASN A 264 6.46 -7.19 28.27
C ASN A 264 7.57 -6.21 27.86
N GLU A 265 8.35 -5.74 28.84
CA GLU A 265 9.46 -4.82 28.61
C GLU A 265 10.58 -5.43 27.74
N ASP A 266 10.71 -6.76 27.75
CA ASP A 266 11.68 -7.53 26.96
C ASP A 266 11.18 -7.83 25.54
N ALA A 267 9.93 -7.45 25.19
CA ALA A 267 9.42 -7.61 23.83
C ALA A 267 10.27 -6.78 22.85
N GLU A 268 10.61 -7.39 21.70
CA GLU A 268 11.32 -6.68 20.65
C GLU A 268 10.53 -5.46 20.17
N TYR A 269 11.26 -4.40 19.82
CA TYR A 269 10.69 -3.16 19.29
C TYR A 269 9.75 -3.44 18.11
N THR A 270 10.17 -4.29 17.18
CA THR A 270 9.41 -4.67 15.98
C THR A 270 8.10 -5.37 16.32
N ASP A 271 8.10 -6.24 17.33
CA ASP A 271 6.89 -6.96 17.77
C ASP A 271 5.91 -6.01 18.49
N THR A 272 6.44 -5.11 19.32
CA THR A 272 5.66 -4.04 19.99
C THR A 272 5.03 -3.11 18.97
N TYR A 273 5.82 -2.61 18.01
CA TYR A 273 5.37 -1.72 16.95
C TYR A 273 4.31 -2.38 16.07
N ALA A 274 4.51 -3.64 15.67
CA ALA A 274 3.53 -4.40 14.90
C ALA A 274 2.18 -4.55 15.64
N THR A 275 2.22 -4.77 16.96
CA THR A 275 1.01 -4.82 17.79
C THR A 275 0.29 -3.47 17.85
N ILE A 276 1.02 -2.36 17.99
CA ILE A 276 0.45 -1.00 17.92
C ILE A 276 -0.23 -0.77 16.57
N MET A 277 0.40 -1.17 15.46
CA MET A 277 -0.17 -1.06 14.12
C MET A 277 -1.48 -1.85 13.99
N ALA A 278 -1.54 -3.05 14.56
CA ALA A 278 -2.76 -3.86 14.58
C ALA A 278 -3.88 -3.16 15.38
N LEU A 279 -3.57 -2.58 16.56
CA LEU A 279 -4.56 -1.83 17.34
C LEU A 279 -5.04 -0.57 16.60
N ARG A 280 -4.13 0.12 15.89
CA ARG A 280 -4.46 1.30 15.06
C ARG A 280 -5.39 0.93 13.92
N PHE A 281 -5.14 -0.19 13.24
CA PHE A 281 -6.04 -0.74 12.24
C PHE A 281 -7.43 -0.98 12.84
N HIS A 282 -7.52 -1.66 13.98
CA HIS A 282 -8.77 -1.90 14.69
C HIS A 282 -9.51 -0.64 15.15
N GLY A 283 -8.83 0.48 15.37
CA GLY A 283 -9.47 1.75 15.72
C GLY A 283 -9.78 2.66 14.53
N THR A 284 -9.42 2.25 13.32
CA THR A 284 -9.57 3.04 12.08
C THR A 284 -10.47 2.35 11.05
N GLU A 285 -10.27 1.05 10.83
CA GLU A 285 -10.92 0.26 9.77
C GLU A 285 -12.04 -0.64 10.28
N GLU A 286 -12.06 -0.97 11.58
CA GLU A 286 -13.04 -1.86 12.19
C GLU A 286 -13.69 -1.25 13.45
N ASP A 287 -14.84 -1.82 13.84
CA ASP A 287 -15.56 -1.46 15.08
C ASP A 287 -15.77 -2.69 15.99
N ILE A 288 -15.05 -3.80 15.74
CA ILE A 288 -15.21 -5.06 16.49
C ILE A 288 -14.74 -4.91 17.95
N ILE A 289 -13.65 -4.16 18.17
CA ILE A 289 -13.13 -3.87 19.49
C ILE A 289 -13.52 -2.44 19.87
N PRO A 290 -14.24 -2.22 20.99
CA PRO A 290 -14.58 -0.88 21.42
C PRO A 290 -13.34 0.00 21.55
N ARG A 291 -13.41 1.24 21.06
CA ARG A 291 -12.29 2.21 21.12
C ARG A 291 -11.69 2.34 22.52
N GLU A 292 -12.53 2.40 23.55
CA GLU A 292 -12.06 2.45 24.94
C GLU A 292 -11.19 1.25 25.32
N ARG A 293 -11.50 0.07 24.79
CA ARG A 293 -10.70 -1.13 25.01
C ARG A 293 -9.35 -1.05 24.29
N LEU A 294 -9.30 -0.51 23.08
CA LEU A 294 -8.05 -0.29 22.35
C LEU A 294 -7.16 0.75 23.06
N LEU A 295 -7.76 1.84 23.55
CA LEU A 295 -7.07 2.88 24.31
C LEU A 295 -6.40 2.32 25.57
N VAL A 296 -7.06 1.40 26.30
CA VAL A 296 -6.42 0.71 27.44
C VAL A 296 -5.10 0.04 27.04
N GLY A 297 -5.05 -0.62 25.87
CA GLY A 297 -3.81 -1.23 25.36
C GLY A 297 -2.76 -0.18 24.99
N LEU A 298 -3.13 0.85 24.22
CA LEU A 298 -2.20 1.90 23.81
C LEU A 298 -1.61 2.68 24.99
N ARG A 299 -2.41 2.94 26.03
CA ARG A 299 -1.97 3.65 27.25
C ARG A 299 -0.85 2.92 28.00
N MET A 300 -0.63 1.62 27.77
CA MET A 300 0.49 0.87 28.35
C MET A 300 1.84 1.33 27.80
N MET A 301 1.87 1.88 26.57
CA MET A 301 3.10 2.43 25.99
C MET A 301 3.57 3.71 26.69
N LEU A 302 2.67 4.40 27.40
CA LEU A 302 3.05 5.57 28.19
C LEU A 302 3.92 5.19 29.42
N ASP A 303 3.89 3.91 29.83
CA ASP A 303 4.78 3.38 30.87
C ASP A 303 6.15 2.96 30.31
N ARG A 304 6.35 3.06 28.98
CA ARG A 304 7.60 2.76 28.28
C ARG A 304 8.10 4.03 27.55
N PRO A 305 8.76 4.98 28.24
CA PRO A 305 9.06 6.30 27.70
C PRO A 305 9.76 6.33 26.34
N LYS A 306 10.60 5.33 26.02
CA LYS A 306 11.30 5.20 24.74
C LYS A 306 10.39 4.83 23.54
N LEU A 307 9.16 4.40 23.82
CA LEU A 307 8.17 3.95 22.83
C LEU A 307 6.87 4.75 22.90
N ALA A 308 6.72 5.63 23.90
CA ALA A 308 5.48 6.35 24.15
C ALA A 308 5.08 7.26 22.97
N ASP A 309 6.05 7.78 22.22
CA ASP A 309 5.84 8.60 21.03
C ASP A 309 5.02 7.87 19.95
N LEU A 310 5.11 6.55 19.89
CA LEU A 310 4.46 5.71 18.88
C LEU A 310 2.93 5.75 18.96
N VAL A 311 2.37 5.99 20.15
CA VAL A 311 0.91 5.93 20.40
C VAL A 311 0.27 7.29 20.63
N ILE A 312 1.03 8.32 21.01
CA ILE A 312 0.48 9.65 21.32
C ILE A 312 -0.37 10.24 20.18
N PRO A 313 0.02 10.12 18.88
CA PRO A 313 -0.82 10.57 17.78
C PRO A 313 -2.18 9.86 17.70
N ASP A 314 -2.23 8.57 18.05
CA ASP A 314 -3.48 7.81 18.07
C ASP A 314 -4.34 8.22 19.26
N LEU A 315 -3.74 8.41 20.44
CA LEU A 315 -4.43 8.93 21.63
C LEU A 315 -5.04 10.31 21.35
N ALA A 316 -4.33 11.19 20.62
CA ALA A 316 -4.84 12.49 20.20
C ALA A 316 -6.00 12.34 19.20
N ARG A 317 -5.79 11.56 18.13
CA ARG A 317 -6.80 11.33 17.07
C ARG A 317 -8.08 10.73 17.63
N TRP A 318 -7.96 9.90 18.66
CA TRP A 318 -9.08 9.24 19.32
C TRP A 318 -9.58 9.98 20.57
N GLU A 319 -9.14 11.22 20.77
CA GLU A 319 -9.62 12.14 21.80
C GLU A 319 -9.52 11.59 23.24
N ASP A 320 -8.47 10.81 23.51
CA ASP A 320 -8.25 10.24 24.83
C ASP A 320 -7.65 11.27 25.79
N TRP A 321 -8.45 12.23 26.26
CA TRP A 321 -8.03 13.31 27.16
C TRP A 321 -7.69 12.85 28.59
N SER A 322 -7.91 11.59 28.91
CA SER A 322 -7.69 11.06 30.26
C SER A 322 -6.20 10.99 30.66
N VAL A 323 -5.29 11.06 29.68
CA VAL A 323 -3.84 10.90 29.89
C VAL A 323 -3.04 12.20 29.92
N VAL A 324 -3.70 13.36 29.87
CA VAL A 324 -3.03 14.68 29.81
C VAL A 324 -1.94 14.81 30.87
N ASP A 325 -2.24 14.48 32.13
CA ASP A 325 -1.26 14.62 33.23
C ASP A 325 -0.05 13.70 33.03
N ARG A 326 -0.27 12.46 32.57
CA ARG A 326 0.81 11.51 32.25
C ARG A 326 1.69 12.02 31.11
N LEU A 327 1.08 12.61 30.07
CA LEU A 327 1.82 13.18 28.94
C LEU A 327 2.63 14.42 29.34
N VAL A 328 2.08 15.28 30.20
CA VAL A 328 2.80 16.44 30.75
C VAL A 328 3.98 15.98 31.61
N GLU A 329 3.81 14.93 32.40
CA GLU A 329 4.91 14.32 33.17
C GLU A 329 6.00 13.79 32.25
N LEU A 330 5.65 12.94 31.27
CA LEU A 330 6.58 12.42 30.26
C LEU A 330 7.34 13.53 29.54
N PHE A 331 6.66 14.63 29.20
CA PHE A 331 7.30 15.79 28.60
C PHE A 331 8.37 16.40 29.52
N LYS A 332 8.04 16.62 30.80
CA LYS A 332 8.93 17.23 31.79
C LYS A 332 10.12 16.34 32.16
N THR A 333 9.91 15.03 32.24
CA THR A 333 10.93 14.06 32.66
C THR A 333 11.73 13.49 31.49
N SER A 334 11.35 13.78 30.25
CA SER A 334 12.07 13.31 29.06
C SER A 334 13.54 13.75 29.05
N ASP A 335 14.41 12.78 28.79
CA ASP A 335 15.85 12.89 28.67
C ASP A 335 16.31 12.73 27.21
N GLU A 336 17.61 12.51 26.97
CA GLU A 336 18.14 12.33 25.62
C GLU A 336 17.53 11.11 24.91
N GLU A 337 17.29 10.01 25.62
CA GLU A 337 16.81 8.74 25.06
C GLU A 337 15.29 8.74 24.81
N SER A 338 14.55 9.61 25.48
CA SER A 338 13.08 9.74 25.38
C SER A 338 12.62 11.08 24.79
N SER A 339 13.55 11.93 24.34
CA SER A 339 13.26 13.29 23.82
C SER A 339 12.22 13.33 22.69
N TRP A 340 12.06 12.24 21.94
CA TRP A 340 11.10 12.07 20.85
C TRP A 340 9.64 12.27 21.28
N VAL A 341 9.30 12.06 22.56
CA VAL A 341 7.93 12.27 23.07
C VAL A 341 7.50 13.73 23.10
N ARG A 342 8.44 14.69 23.12
CA ARG A 342 8.13 16.11 23.31
C ARG A 342 7.24 16.68 22.20
N VAL A 343 7.56 16.39 20.95
CA VAL A 343 6.81 16.91 19.78
C VAL A 343 5.40 16.29 19.72
N PRO A 344 5.22 14.96 19.83
CA PRO A 344 3.91 14.34 19.94
C PRO A 344 3.07 14.90 21.09
N VAL A 345 3.62 15.08 22.30
CA VAL A 345 2.87 15.66 23.42
C VAL A 345 2.40 17.09 23.12
N ILE A 346 3.26 17.94 22.53
CA ILE A 346 2.86 19.29 22.11
C ILE A 346 1.71 19.21 21.11
N ASN A 347 1.80 18.35 20.10
CA ASN A 347 0.77 18.20 19.08
C ASN A 347 -0.54 17.63 19.64
N TYR A 348 -0.47 16.76 20.65
CA TYR A 348 -1.63 16.23 21.35
C TYR A 348 -2.41 17.33 22.09
N LEU A 349 -1.72 18.36 22.60
CA LEU A 349 -2.33 19.47 23.35
C LEU A 349 -2.76 20.67 22.47
N ARG A 350 -2.58 20.59 21.15
CA ARG A 350 -3.03 21.60 20.19
C ARG A 350 -4.48 21.36 19.80
#